data_AF-A0A314XJ35-F1
#
_entry.id   AF-A0A314XJ35-F1
#
_cell.length_a   1.000
_cell.length_b   1.000
_cell.length_c   1.000
_cell.angle_alpha   90.00
_cell.angle_beta   90.00
_cell.angle_gamma   90.00
#
_symmetry.space_group_name_H-M   'P 1'
#
loop_
_entity.id
_entity.type
_entity.pdbx_description
1 polymer ?
#
loop_
_entity_poly.entity_id
_entity_poly.type
_entity_poly.pdbx_seq_one_letter_code
_entity_poly.pdbx_strand_id
1 'polypeptide(L)' 'MSHRKFEHPRHGSLGFLPRKRAARHRGKVKAFPKDDPSKPCKLTAFLGYKAGMTHIVRDVEKPGSKLHKKETCEA' A
#
# COMPACT_ATOMS: atom_id res chain seq x y z
N MET A 1 27.70 -31.03 -4.42
CA MET A 1 26.54 -30.30 -4.97
C MET A 1 27.06 -29.34 -6.02
N SER A 2 26.73 -29.55 -7.30
CA SER A 2 27.14 -28.62 -8.37
C SER A 2 26.44 -27.27 -8.19
N HIS A 3 27.11 -26.20 -8.61
CA HIS A 3 26.48 -24.89 -8.67
C HIS A 3 25.30 -24.90 -9.65
N ARG A 4 24.34 -24.00 -9.39
CA ARG A 4 23.16 -23.86 -10.23
C ARG A 4 23.54 -23.31 -11.61
N LYS A 5 22.98 -23.89 -12.69
CA LYS A 5 23.33 -23.59 -14.10
C LYS A 5 23.03 -22.14 -14.56
N PHE A 6 21.91 -21.56 -14.14
CA PHE A 6 21.53 -20.17 -14.48
C PHE A 6 20.91 -19.49 -13.27
N GLU A 7 21.38 -18.31 -12.89
CA GLU A 7 20.82 -17.58 -11.77
C GLU A 7 19.35 -17.18 -12.01
N HIS A 8 18.60 -17.03 -10.92
CA HIS A 8 17.26 -16.46 -10.93
C HIS A 8 16.99 -15.74 -9.61
N PRO A 9 16.08 -14.78 -9.57
CA PRO A 9 15.58 -14.26 -8.30
C PRO A 9 14.90 -15.36 -7.50
N ARG A 10 14.96 -15.23 -6.19
CA ARG A 10 14.27 -16.12 -5.26
C ARG A 10 12.74 -16.03 -5.40
N HIS A 11 12.06 -17.16 -5.18
CA HIS A 11 10.59 -17.21 -5.20
C HIS A 11 10.00 -16.62 -3.90
N GLY A 12 9.68 -15.34 -3.94
CA GLY A 12 8.96 -14.62 -2.89
C GLY A 12 9.84 -14.03 -1.78
N SER A 13 9.28 -13.04 -1.07
CA SER A 13 9.96 -12.35 0.03
C SER A 13 9.92 -13.15 1.34
N LEU A 14 11.07 -13.26 2.01
CA LEU A 14 11.21 -13.93 3.32
C LEU A 14 10.67 -13.10 4.48
N GLY A 15 10.55 -11.78 4.32
CA GLY A 15 10.05 -10.87 5.38
C GLY A 15 8.56 -11.07 5.71
N PHE A 16 7.83 -11.85 4.91
CA PHE A 16 6.43 -12.21 5.14
C PHE A 16 6.25 -13.65 5.64
N LEU A 17 7.33 -14.29 6.07
CA LEU A 17 7.27 -15.57 6.79
C LEU A 17 7.06 -15.32 8.30
N PRO A 18 6.35 -16.22 9.00
CA PRO A 18 5.64 -17.39 8.48
C PRO A 18 4.33 -17.03 7.76
N ARG A 19 4.01 -17.74 6.66
CA ARG A 19 2.74 -17.62 5.91
C ARG A 19 1.60 -18.38 6.62
N LYS A 20 1.34 -18.02 7.88
CA LYS A 20 0.24 -18.56 8.68
C LYS A 20 -0.93 -17.58 8.74
N ARG A 21 -2.10 -18.06 9.17
CA ARG A 21 -3.26 -17.19 9.44
C ARG A 21 -2.91 -16.16 10.51
N ALA A 22 -3.37 -14.92 10.33
CA ALA A 22 -3.24 -13.89 11.35
C ALA A 22 -4.08 -14.27 12.57
N ALA A 23 -3.56 -14.03 13.78
CA ALA A 23 -4.27 -14.33 15.02
C ALA A 23 -5.38 -13.32 15.35
N ARG A 24 -5.36 -12.12 14.73
CA ARG A 24 -6.30 -11.04 15.01
C ARG A 24 -7.25 -10.83 13.84
N HIS A 25 -8.51 -10.52 14.16
CA HIS A 25 -9.54 -10.24 13.16
C HIS A 25 -9.44 -8.84 12.53
N ARG A 26 -8.89 -7.86 13.27
CA ARG A 26 -8.70 -6.47 12.79
C ARG A 26 -7.22 -6.17 12.60
N GLY A 27 -6.91 -5.25 11.68
CA GLY A 27 -5.55 -4.76 11.45
C GLY A 27 -4.96 -4.13 12.72
N LYS A 28 -3.71 -4.46 13.04
CA LYS A 28 -2.98 -3.85 14.17
C LYS A 28 -2.02 -2.78 13.65
N VAL A 29 -2.19 -1.54 14.10
CA VAL A 29 -1.20 -0.49 13.88
C VAL A 29 0.06 -0.84 14.69
N LYS A 30 1.20 -1.01 14.00
CA LYS A 30 2.49 -1.32 14.65
C LYS A 30 3.26 -0.06 15.05
N ALA A 31 3.07 1.02 14.31
CA ALA A 31 3.64 2.34 14.58
C ALA A 31 2.67 3.39 14.05
N PHE A 32 2.44 4.44 14.85
CA PHE A 32 1.69 5.62 14.43
C PHE A 32 2.62 6.63 13.74
N PRO A 33 2.08 7.62 12.99
CA PRO A 33 2.88 8.74 12.49
C PRO A 33 3.65 9.42 13.63
N LYS A 34 4.86 9.90 13.33
CA LYS A 34 5.64 10.70 14.28
C LYS A 34 4.88 11.98 14.62
N ASP A 35 5.01 12.40 15.88
CA ASP A 35 4.35 13.61 16.36
C ASP A 35 5.02 14.87 15.81
N ASP A 36 4.22 15.93 15.63
CA ASP A 36 4.66 17.25 15.22
C ASP A 36 4.07 18.29 16.18
N PRO A 37 4.88 18.80 17.14
CA PRO A 37 4.41 19.73 18.16
C PRO A 37 3.85 21.05 17.62
N SER A 38 4.16 21.41 16.36
CA SER A 38 3.65 22.64 15.75
C SER A 38 2.18 22.56 15.37
N LYS A 39 1.61 21.35 15.30
CA LYS A 39 0.24 21.11 14.83
C LYS A 39 -0.69 20.82 16.00
N PRO A 40 -1.99 21.18 15.89
CA PRO A 40 -2.98 20.82 16.90
C PRO A 40 -3.17 19.31 16.98
N CYS A 41 -3.58 18.85 18.16
CA CYS A 41 -3.88 17.45 18.42
C CYS A 41 -4.94 16.90 17.44
N LYS A 42 -4.69 15.73 16.88
CA LYS A 42 -5.59 15.05 15.94
C LYS A 42 -5.59 13.54 16.10
N LEU A 43 -6.72 12.92 15.79
CA LEU A 43 -6.83 11.47 15.74
C LEU A 43 -6.05 10.93 14.54
N THR A 44 -5.36 9.80 14.75
CA THR A 44 -4.43 9.22 13.78
C THR A 44 -5.02 8.05 12.99
N ALA A 45 -6.14 7.48 13.44
CA ALA A 45 -6.75 6.31 12.83
C ALA A 45 -8.29 6.35 12.92
N PHE A 46 -8.93 5.65 11.99
CA PHE A 46 -10.37 5.46 11.93
C PHE A 46 -10.69 4.03 11.47
N LEU A 47 -11.87 3.51 11.81
CA LEU A 47 -12.31 2.18 11.40
C LEU A 47 -13.23 2.27 10.17
N GLY A 48 -12.92 1.51 9.12
CA GLY A 48 -13.76 1.40 7.93
C GLY A 48 -14.11 -0.04 7.60
N TYR A 49 -15.18 -0.23 6.83
CA TYR A 49 -15.61 -1.52 6.31
C TYR A 49 -15.62 -1.46 4.77
N LYS A 50 -15.12 -2.52 4.12
CA LYS A 50 -15.12 -2.59 2.66
C LYS A 50 -16.54 -2.82 2.15
N ALA A 51 -17.11 -1.84 1.45
CA ALA A 51 -18.44 -1.92 0.86
C ALA A 51 -18.44 -2.49 -0.57
N GLY A 52 -17.51 -2.04 -1.41
CA GLY A 52 -17.45 -2.42 -2.83
C GLY A 52 -16.25 -1.79 -3.55
N MET A 53 -16.29 -1.80 -4.88
CA MET A 53 -15.30 -1.17 -5.76
C MET A 53 -15.99 -0.72 -7.04
N THR A 54 -15.63 0.47 -7.54
CA THR A 54 -16.16 1.11 -8.75
C THR A 54 -15.03 1.88 -9.42
N HIS A 55 -15.15 2.18 -10.72
CA HIS A 55 -14.16 3.03 -11.39
C HIS A 55 -14.59 4.51 -11.38
N ILE A 56 -13.62 5.41 -11.45
CA ILE A 56 -13.83 6.85 -11.61
C ILE A 56 -13.07 7.36 -12.83
N VAL A 57 -13.61 8.39 -13.47
CA VAL A 57 -12.87 9.19 -14.46
C VAL A 57 -12.47 10.49 -13.78
N ARG A 58 -11.18 10.85 -13.88
CA ARG A 58 -10.66 12.11 -13.33
C ARG A 58 -9.68 12.78 -14.28
N ASP A 59 -9.65 14.09 -14.24
CA ASP A 59 -8.63 14.89 -14.92
C ASP A 59 -7.30 14.85 -14.16
N VAL A 60 -6.22 14.57 -14.89
CA VAL A 60 -4.88 14.47 -14.28
C VAL A 60 -4.14 15.80 -14.35
N GLU A 61 -4.06 16.47 -13.22
CA GLU A 61 -3.20 17.65 -13.04
C GLU A 61 -1.83 17.25 -12.47
N LYS A 62 -0.99 16.65 -13.31
CA LYS A 62 0.38 16.28 -12.96
C LYS A 62 1.39 16.73 -14.02
N PRO A 63 1.99 17.93 -13.91
CA PRO A 63 3.02 18.40 -14.82
C PRO A 63 4.16 17.38 -14.98
N GLY A 64 4.63 17.18 -16.21
CA GLY A 64 5.68 16.19 -16.54
C GLY A 64 5.16 14.76 -16.75
N SER A 65 3.88 14.47 -16.45
CA SER A 65 3.25 13.22 -16.85
C SER A 65 2.77 13.27 -18.31
N LYS A 66 2.89 12.16 -19.05
CA LYS A 66 2.25 12.00 -20.37
C LYS A 66 0.73 12.16 -20.34
N LEU A 67 0.14 12.02 -19.15
CA LEU A 67 -1.29 12.08 -18.87
C LEU A 67 -1.73 13.47 -18.38
N HIS A 68 -0.85 14.48 -18.34
CA HIS A 68 -1.23 15.82 -17.88
C HIS A 68 -2.36 16.42 -18.75
N LYS A 69 -3.38 16.98 -18.10
CA LYS A 69 -4.59 17.57 -18.72
C LYS A 69 -5.35 16.58 -19.61
N LYS A 70 -5.35 15.30 -19.21
CA LYS A 70 -6.15 14.26 -19.84
C LYS A 70 -6.96 13.55 -18.77
N GLU A 71 -8.11 13.03 -19.20
CA GLU A 71 -8.93 12.14 -18.40
C GLU A 71 -8.27 10.77 -18.28
N THR A 72 -8.33 10.19 -17.08
CA THR A 72 -7.89 8.82 -16.82
C THR A 72 -8.92 8.08 -16.00
N CYS A 73 -9.14 6.81 -16.34
CA CYS A 73 -9.98 5.91 -15.57
C CYS A 73 -9.14 5.21 -14.49
N GLU A 74 -9.55 5.31 -13.22
CA GLU A 74 -8.92 4.68 -12.06
C GLU A 74 -9.91 3.71 -11.39
N ALA A 75 -9.39 2.64 -10.79
CA ALA A 75 -10.17 1.59 -10.14
C ALA A 75 -10.41 1.86 -8.64
#